data_AF-A0A8C7QH72-F1
#
_entry.id   AF-A0A8C7QH72-F1
#
_cell.length_a   1.000
_cell.length_b   1.000
_cell.length_c   1.000
_cell.angle_alpha   90.00
_cell.angle_beta   90.00
_cell.angle_gamma   90.00
#
_symmetry.space_group_name_H-M   'P 1'
#
loop_
_entity.id
_entity.type
_entity.pdbx_description
1 polymer ?
#
loop_
_entity_poly.entity_id
_entity_poly.type
_entity_poly.pdbx_seq_one_letter_code
_entity_poly.pdbx_strand_id
1 'polypeptide(L)'
;MTLSHYFGTDLYDQFENLDKHTQWGIDFLERYSKFVKERLEIEQTYAKQLRNLVKKYCPKRSKDDEPRFSSCVSFYSILNELNDYAGQREVVAEEMGHKVYGELMRYSQDLKSERKQHLQEGRKAQQYLDQCWKQMDNSKKKFERECKEAEKSQISYDRLDNDINATKSEVEKAKSQLYLRTHSADESKNEYAAQLQNFNGEQWKHFNVAIPQIFKNLQDMDERRTVKLGETYRSFADVERRVVPIISKCLEGMVTAAKAVDQRKDSAIVVESFKSGFEPPGDYPFEDYSQNLSRTGSDNTISTPKNEGGVKPDPKHSISKTAKNKLWLFGKKPKAPSLEDFSHLPPEQRRKRLQARIDELSKELQKEVDQRDALNKMKDVYEKNPQMGDPQSLQPKISETMCNMEKLRSEIHKNEVGLPSQEIFSAGGLLSRHHRMSLKPHTGQTRVSKNQIKGTVSYKAFLV
;
A
#
# COMPACT_ATOMS: atom_id res chain seq x y z
N MET A 1 -44.97 31.97 4.43
CA MET A 1 -44.65 31.23 5.67
C MET A 1 -44.52 29.77 5.29
N THR A 2 -43.35 29.16 5.49
CA THR A 2 -43.24 27.69 5.51
C THR A 2 -43.88 27.20 6.81
N LEU A 3 -44.85 26.29 6.75
CA LEU A 3 -45.32 25.62 7.96
C LEU A 3 -44.16 24.82 8.55
N SER A 4 -43.86 25.07 9.82
CA SER A 4 -42.96 24.25 10.61
C SER A 4 -43.71 23.00 11.06
N HIS A 5 -43.31 21.85 10.51
CA HIS A 5 -43.86 20.56 10.90
C HIS A 5 -43.10 19.99 12.11
N TYR A 6 -43.83 19.37 13.04
CA TYR A 6 -43.25 18.85 14.28
C TYR A 6 -43.71 17.42 14.53
N PHE A 7 -42.77 16.52 14.79
CA PHE A 7 -43.06 15.12 15.12
C PHE A 7 -43.99 15.02 16.34
N GLY A 8 -43.83 15.93 17.31
CA GLY A 8 -44.63 15.96 18.53
C GLY A 8 -46.11 16.32 18.35
N THR A 9 -46.49 16.99 17.25
CA THR A 9 -47.90 17.32 16.95
C THR A 9 -48.44 16.47 15.81
N ASP A 10 -47.65 16.31 14.75
CA ASP A 10 -48.13 15.80 13.45
C ASP A 10 -48.03 14.26 13.37
N LEU A 11 -47.27 13.64 14.27
CA LEU A 11 -46.90 12.21 14.23
C LEU A 11 -47.12 11.50 15.58
N TYR A 12 -48.02 12.00 16.44
CA TYR A 12 -48.20 11.53 17.83
C TYR A 12 -48.49 10.02 17.99
N ASP A 13 -49.03 9.36 16.97
CA ASP A 13 -49.33 7.92 16.93
C ASP A 13 -48.26 7.09 16.19
N GLN A 14 -47.27 7.72 15.55
CA GLN A 14 -46.31 7.09 14.62
C GLN A 14 -45.04 6.55 15.30
N PHE A 15 -45.10 6.13 16.56
CA PHE A 15 -43.94 5.69 17.35
C PHE A 15 -43.04 4.69 16.59
N GLU A 16 -43.63 3.64 16.02
CA GLU A 16 -42.93 2.58 15.28
C GLU A 16 -42.27 3.07 13.98
N ASN A 17 -42.82 4.11 13.35
CA ASN A 17 -42.25 4.70 12.15
C ASN A 17 -41.11 5.66 12.50
N LEU A 18 -41.19 6.38 13.63
CA LEU A 18 -40.08 7.17 14.18
C LEU A 18 -38.92 6.28 14.67
N ASP A 19 -39.20 5.13 15.29
CA ASP A 19 -38.20 4.10 15.64
C ASP A 19 -37.45 3.68 14.36
N LYS A 20 -38.15 3.23 13.32
CA LYS A 20 -37.56 2.82 12.03
C LYS A 20 -36.79 3.95 11.32
N HIS A 21 -37.35 5.16 11.23
CA HIS A 21 -36.72 6.31 10.56
C HIS A 21 -35.40 6.71 11.23
N THR A 22 -35.41 6.85 12.56
CA THR A 22 -34.20 7.20 13.32
C THR A 22 -33.14 6.10 13.27
N GLN A 23 -33.54 4.81 13.19
CA GLN A 23 -32.60 3.71 12.95
C GLN A 23 -31.99 3.79 11.55
N TRP A 24 -32.80 3.96 10.51
CA TRP A 24 -32.35 4.07 9.12
C TRP A 24 -31.31 5.19 8.94
N GLY A 25 -31.51 6.34 9.59
CA GLY A 25 -30.55 7.44 9.54
C GLY A 25 -29.22 7.14 10.24
N ILE A 26 -29.22 6.31 11.29
CA ILE A 26 -27.99 5.77 11.91
C ILE A 26 -27.32 4.77 10.96
N ASP A 27 -28.08 3.84 10.37
CA ASP A 27 -27.54 2.86 9.41
C ASP A 27 -26.90 3.54 8.20
N PHE A 28 -27.47 4.66 7.75
CA PHE A 28 -26.90 5.50 6.69
C PHE A 28 -25.62 6.23 7.13
N LEU A 29 -25.59 6.77 8.36
CA LEU A 29 -24.38 7.36 8.95
C LEU A 29 -23.24 6.34 9.00
N GLU A 30 -23.51 5.10 9.44
CA GLU A 30 -22.50 4.03 9.51
C GLU A 30 -22.05 3.54 8.12
N ARG A 31 -22.96 3.52 7.14
CA ARG A 31 -22.59 3.29 5.74
C ARG A 31 -21.63 4.34 5.22
N TYR A 32 -21.84 5.62 5.56
CA TYR A 32 -20.92 6.69 5.20
C TYR A 32 -19.57 6.56 5.94
N SER A 33 -19.57 6.24 7.25
CA SER A 33 -18.34 5.94 8.00
C SER A 33 -17.51 4.84 7.34
N LYS A 34 -18.16 3.76 6.88
CA LYS A 34 -17.50 2.66 6.17
C LYS A 34 -16.89 3.13 4.83
N PHE A 35 -17.63 3.91 4.05
CA PHE A 35 -17.10 4.52 2.81
C PHE A 35 -15.86 5.37 3.07
N VAL A 36 -15.88 6.23 4.11
CA VAL A 36 -14.72 7.07 4.47
C VAL A 36 -13.53 6.20 4.89
N LYS A 37 -13.76 5.10 5.62
CA LYS A 37 -12.70 4.14 5.98
C LYS A 37 -12.05 3.48 4.77
N GLU A 38 -12.85 3.00 3.81
CA GLU A 38 -12.33 2.40 2.58
C GLU A 38 -11.58 3.42 1.72
N ARG A 39 -12.09 4.66 1.61
CA ARG A 39 -11.41 5.77 0.94
C ARG A 39 -10.05 6.11 1.58
N LEU A 40 -9.98 6.07 2.91
CA LEU A 40 -8.77 6.27 3.71
C LEU A 40 -7.73 5.16 3.44
N GLU A 41 -8.14 3.89 3.46
CA GLU A 41 -7.26 2.74 3.22
C GLU A 41 -6.67 2.76 1.80
N ILE A 42 -7.44 3.21 0.80
CA ILE A 42 -6.97 3.47 -0.57
C ILE A 42 -5.89 4.57 -0.59
N GLU A 43 -6.09 5.66 0.16
CA GLU A 43 -5.12 6.77 0.23
C GLU A 43 -3.79 6.36 0.85
N GLN A 44 -3.84 5.67 1.99
CA GLN A 44 -2.65 5.12 2.66
C GLN A 44 -1.89 4.16 1.74
N THR A 45 -2.62 3.33 0.99
CA THR A 45 -2.04 2.39 0.03
C THR A 45 -1.35 3.12 -1.13
N TYR A 46 -2.00 4.13 -1.71
CA TYR A 46 -1.44 4.96 -2.79
C TYR A 46 -0.16 5.67 -2.35
N ALA A 47 -0.20 6.39 -1.22
CA ALA A 47 0.95 7.14 -0.72
C ALA A 47 2.14 6.21 -0.40
N LYS A 48 1.89 5.06 0.23
CA LYS A 48 2.90 4.01 0.48
C LYS A 48 3.51 3.46 -0.81
N GLN A 49 2.72 3.29 -1.87
CA GLN A 49 3.24 2.86 -3.17
C GLN A 49 4.16 3.93 -3.79
N LEU A 50 3.83 5.22 -3.67
CA LEU A 50 4.70 6.32 -4.10
C LEU A 50 6.02 6.38 -3.32
N ARG A 51 5.98 6.28 -1.98
CA ARG A 51 7.19 6.21 -1.13
C ARG A 51 8.10 5.05 -1.56
N ASN A 52 7.53 3.88 -1.79
CA ASN A 52 8.26 2.70 -2.25
C ASN A 52 8.86 2.89 -3.65
N LEU A 53 8.14 3.58 -4.56
CA LEU A 53 8.62 3.92 -5.89
C LEU A 53 9.85 4.83 -5.81
N VAL A 54 9.76 5.96 -5.08
CA VAL A 54 10.89 6.86 -4.83
C VAL A 54 12.09 6.09 -4.28
N LYS A 55 11.90 5.35 -3.17
CA LYS A 55 12.96 4.58 -2.51
C LYS A 55 13.62 3.54 -3.41
N LYS A 56 12.91 3.01 -4.41
CA LYS A 56 13.44 2.06 -5.40
C LYS A 56 14.40 2.71 -6.41
N TYR A 57 14.15 3.96 -6.78
CA TYR A 57 14.90 4.69 -7.82
C TYR A 57 15.93 5.70 -7.28
N CYS A 58 15.86 6.06 -5.99
CA CYS A 58 16.91 6.86 -5.35
C CYS A 58 18.30 6.16 -5.40
N PRO A 59 19.39 6.91 -5.58
CA PRO A 59 20.74 6.36 -5.67
C PRO A 59 21.16 5.68 -4.36
N LYS A 60 21.88 4.56 -4.49
CA LYS A 60 22.40 3.76 -3.36
C LYS A 60 23.91 3.99 -3.09
N ARG A 61 24.54 4.99 -3.72
CA ARG A 61 26.00 5.19 -3.69
C ARG A 61 26.42 6.30 -2.73
N SER A 62 27.71 6.35 -2.42
CA SER A 62 28.32 7.42 -1.61
C SER A 62 28.34 8.75 -2.37
N LYS A 63 28.46 9.85 -1.61
CA LYS A 63 28.46 11.23 -2.13
C LYS A 63 29.60 11.54 -3.11
N ASP A 64 30.74 10.85 -3.02
CA ASP A 64 31.86 11.04 -3.96
C ASP A 64 31.55 10.47 -5.38
N ASP A 65 30.61 9.53 -5.45
CA ASP A 65 30.15 8.84 -6.67
C ASP A 65 28.84 9.47 -7.22
N GLU A 66 28.41 10.60 -6.66
CA GLU A 66 27.13 11.24 -6.95
C GLU A 66 27.15 11.90 -8.34
N PRO A 67 26.14 11.67 -9.19
CA PRO A 67 26.23 12.00 -10.61
C PRO A 67 26.18 13.50 -10.84
N ARG A 68 27.28 14.04 -11.36
CA ARG A 68 27.50 15.48 -11.61
C ARG A 68 26.63 16.04 -12.75
N PHE A 69 26.14 15.17 -13.63
CA PHE A 69 25.31 15.53 -14.77
C PHE A 69 23.97 16.12 -14.33
N SER A 70 23.64 17.31 -14.84
CA SER A 70 22.40 18.03 -14.58
C SER A 70 21.17 17.19 -14.89
N SER A 71 21.23 16.36 -15.93
CA SER A 71 20.22 15.35 -16.26
C SER A 71 19.94 14.36 -15.11
N CYS A 72 20.97 13.86 -14.42
CA CYS A 72 20.81 12.97 -13.27
C CYS A 72 20.35 13.72 -11.99
N VAL A 73 20.93 14.89 -11.71
CA VAL A 73 20.55 15.73 -10.55
C VAL A 73 19.07 16.14 -10.65
N SER A 74 18.61 16.48 -11.85
CA SER A 74 17.21 16.85 -12.10
C SER A 74 16.26 15.68 -11.86
N PHE A 75 16.63 14.46 -12.26
CA PHE A 75 15.85 13.26 -11.94
C PHE A 75 15.74 13.03 -10.42
N TYR A 76 16.83 13.22 -9.66
CA TYR A 76 16.77 13.08 -8.19
C TYR A 76 15.97 14.19 -7.51
N SER A 77 15.98 15.40 -8.08
CA SER A 77 15.08 16.48 -7.64
C SER A 77 13.61 16.09 -7.87
N ILE A 78 13.27 15.52 -9.03
CA ILE A 78 11.92 14.98 -9.30
C ILE A 78 11.53 13.85 -8.32
N LEU A 79 12.46 12.96 -7.96
CA LEU A 79 12.20 11.93 -6.95
C LEU A 79 11.92 12.52 -5.56
N ASN A 80 12.61 13.60 -5.18
CA ASN A 80 12.36 14.29 -3.91
C ASN A 80 11.00 15.00 -3.91
N GLU A 81 10.63 15.70 -4.98
CA GLU A 81 9.29 16.32 -5.08
C GLU A 81 8.16 15.26 -5.06
N LEU A 82 8.40 14.08 -5.65
CA LEU A 82 7.45 12.96 -5.60
C LEU A 82 7.36 12.34 -4.18
N ASN A 83 8.47 12.35 -3.43
CA ASN A 83 8.51 11.92 -2.04
C ASN A 83 7.68 12.84 -1.16
N ASP A 84 7.78 14.15 -1.37
CA ASP A 84 7.08 15.15 -0.58
C ASP A 84 5.59 15.21 -0.95
N TYR A 85 5.25 15.05 -2.24
CA TYR A 85 3.89 14.78 -2.70
C TYR A 85 3.29 13.55 -2.00
N ALA A 86 4.04 12.44 -1.90
CA ALA A 86 3.57 11.24 -1.20
C ALA A 86 3.31 11.52 0.30
N GLY A 87 4.16 12.34 0.93
CA GLY A 87 3.92 12.83 2.29
C GLY A 87 2.64 13.66 2.44
N GLN A 88 2.29 14.48 1.45
CA GLN A 88 1.00 15.19 1.47
C GLN A 88 -0.20 14.24 1.37
N ARG A 89 -0.06 13.13 0.62
CA ARG A 89 -1.10 12.09 0.54
C ARG A 89 -1.22 11.29 1.86
N GLU A 90 -0.11 11.03 2.55
CA GLU A 90 -0.13 10.50 3.94
C GLU A 90 -0.89 11.45 4.89
N VAL A 91 -0.65 12.76 4.81
CA VAL A 91 -1.36 13.77 5.61
C VAL A 91 -2.86 13.79 5.32
N VAL A 92 -3.30 13.68 4.05
CA VAL A 92 -4.74 13.54 3.72
C VAL A 92 -5.35 12.33 4.41
N ALA A 93 -4.63 11.20 4.41
CA ALA A 93 -5.08 9.98 5.07
C ALA A 93 -5.20 10.17 6.59
N GLU A 94 -4.17 10.68 7.27
CA GLU A 94 -4.20 10.92 8.71
C GLU A 94 -5.31 11.92 9.11
N GLU A 95 -5.45 13.02 8.38
CA GLU A 95 -6.49 14.03 8.62
C GLU A 95 -7.90 13.48 8.37
N MET A 96 -8.12 12.68 7.31
CA MET A 96 -9.40 12.02 7.04
C MET A 96 -9.74 10.98 8.12
N GLY A 97 -8.73 10.26 8.61
CA GLY A 97 -8.86 9.32 9.73
C GLY A 97 -9.33 10.01 11.01
N HIS A 98 -8.75 11.16 11.37
CA HIS A 98 -9.09 11.88 12.60
C HIS A 98 -10.35 12.76 12.49
N LYS A 99 -10.43 13.62 11.46
CA LYS A 99 -11.43 14.71 11.31
C LYS A 99 -12.67 14.33 10.50
N VAL A 100 -12.75 13.08 10.05
CA VAL A 100 -13.96 12.55 9.39
C VAL A 100 -14.32 11.20 10.01
N TYR A 101 -13.50 10.17 9.82
CA TYR A 101 -13.83 8.81 10.28
C TYR A 101 -13.93 8.70 11.81
N GLY A 102 -12.91 9.17 12.55
CA GLY A 102 -12.92 9.13 14.02
C GLY A 102 -14.01 9.99 14.66
N GLU A 103 -14.41 11.07 14.01
CA GLU A 103 -15.52 11.92 14.45
C GLU A 103 -16.89 11.25 14.21
N LEU A 104 -17.10 10.67 13.02
CA LEU A 104 -18.29 9.90 12.69
C LEU A 104 -18.50 8.70 13.63
N MET A 105 -17.42 7.97 13.94
CA MET A 105 -17.49 6.81 14.85
C MET A 105 -17.93 7.19 16.26
N ARG A 106 -17.36 8.28 16.82
CA ARG A 106 -17.75 8.80 18.13
C ARG A 106 -19.20 9.27 18.12
N TYR A 107 -19.55 10.10 17.14
CA TYR A 107 -20.90 10.65 17.03
C TYR A 107 -21.99 9.58 16.82
N SER A 108 -21.71 8.52 16.04
CA SER A 108 -22.61 7.37 15.88
C SER A 108 -22.89 6.67 17.21
N GLN A 109 -21.87 6.49 18.06
CA GLN A 109 -22.02 5.86 19.37
C GLN A 109 -22.88 6.71 20.32
N ASP A 110 -22.62 8.02 20.38
CA ASP A 110 -23.38 8.95 21.21
C ASP A 110 -24.85 9.01 20.77
N LEU A 111 -25.08 9.12 19.45
CA LEU A 111 -26.41 9.16 18.83
C LEU A 111 -27.21 7.87 19.06
N LYS A 112 -26.57 6.69 19.01
CA LYS A 112 -27.20 5.41 19.36
C LYS A 112 -27.65 5.36 20.82
N SER A 113 -26.88 5.95 21.73
CA SER A 113 -27.22 6.02 23.16
C SER A 113 -28.41 6.98 23.39
N GLU A 114 -28.33 8.19 22.84
CA GLU A 114 -29.39 9.21 22.92
C GLU A 114 -30.73 8.70 22.34
N ARG A 115 -30.71 8.11 21.14
CA ARG A 115 -31.88 7.49 20.52
C ARG A 115 -32.52 6.43 21.42
N LYS A 116 -31.69 5.54 21.99
CA LYS A 116 -32.16 4.48 22.89
C LYS A 116 -32.84 5.04 24.13
N GLN A 117 -32.33 6.14 24.69
CA GLN A 117 -32.95 6.81 25.83
C GLN A 117 -34.35 7.33 25.47
N HIS A 118 -34.51 8.11 24.39
CA HIS A 118 -35.80 8.68 24.03
C HIS A 118 -36.85 7.63 23.65
N LEU A 119 -36.46 6.56 22.95
CA LEU A 119 -37.38 5.44 22.68
C LEU A 119 -37.77 4.69 23.96
N GLN A 120 -36.87 4.59 24.94
CA GLN A 120 -37.18 3.99 26.24
C GLN A 120 -38.11 4.88 27.10
N GLU A 121 -37.99 6.20 27.00
CA GLU A 121 -38.91 7.19 27.60
C GLU A 121 -40.32 7.06 26.98
N GLY A 122 -40.43 6.99 25.65
CA GLY A 122 -41.71 6.80 24.96
C GLY A 122 -42.38 5.47 25.30
N ARG A 123 -41.64 4.36 25.31
CA ARG A 123 -42.16 3.04 25.71
C ARG A 123 -42.65 3.03 27.16
N LYS A 124 -41.96 3.73 28.09
CA LYS A 124 -42.43 3.90 29.48
C LYS A 124 -43.75 4.69 29.54
N ALA A 125 -43.86 5.79 28.78
CA ALA A 125 -45.08 6.60 28.74
C ALA A 125 -46.29 5.82 28.19
N GLN A 126 -46.07 4.97 27.17
CA GLN A 126 -47.10 4.08 26.61
C GLN A 126 -47.52 2.99 27.61
N GLN A 127 -46.55 2.31 28.24
CA GLN A 127 -46.82 1.27 29.25
C GLN A 127 -47.57 1.83 30.47
N TYR A 128 -47.24 3.05 30.89
CA TYR A 128 -47.95 3.71 31.99
C TYR A 128 -49.41 4.02 31.63
N LEU A 129 -49.68 4.56 30.44
CA LEU A 129 -51.05 4.82 30.00
C LEU A 129 -51.88 3.53 29.85
N ASP A 130 -51.29 2.46 29.31
CA ASP A 130 -51.90 1.13 29.23
C ASP A 130 -52.21 0.54 30.62
N GLN A 131 -51.33 0.76 31.60
CA GLN A 131 -51.60 0.36 33.00
C GLN A 131 -52.78 1.13 33.59
N CYS A 132 -52.85 2.46 33.42
CA CYS A 132 -53.98 3.28 33.85
C CYS A 132 -55.29 2.87 33.15
N TRP A 133 -55.23 2.57 31.85
CA TRP A 133 -56.38 2.07 31.11
C TRP A 133 -56.88 0.73 31.66
N LYS A 134 -55.97 -0.22 31.95
CA LYS A 134 -56.31 -1.52 32.54
C LYS A 134 -56.93 -1.39 33.93
N GLN A 135 -56.46 -0.46 34.76
CA GLN A 135 -57.06 -0.17 36.07
C GLN A 135 -58.51 0.32 35.92
N MET A 136 -58.72 1.31 35.03
CA MET A 136 -60.04 1.85 34.72
C MET A 136 -60.98 0.79 34.12
N ASP A 137 -60.54 0.02 33.12
CA ASP A 137 -61.35 -1.04 32.49
C ASP A 137 -61.70 -2.19 33.47
N ASN A 138 -60.77 -2.56 34.37
CA ASN A 138 -61.05 -3.53 35.43
C ASN A 138 -62.10 -3.00 36.44
N SER A 139 -62.00 -1.73 36.85
CA SER A 139 -62.98 -1.11 37.75
C SER A 139 -64.38 -1.02 37.10
N LYS A 140 -64.43 -0.67 35.81
CA LYS A 140 -65.65 -0.68 34.98
C LYS A 140 -66.30 -2.06 34.94
N LYS A 141 -65.52 -3.11 34.65
CA LYS A 141 -65.98 -4.51 34.61
C LYS A 141 -66.43 -5.02 35.98
N LYS A 142 -65.83 -4.53 37.08
CA LYS A 142 -66.32 -4.81 38.44
C LYS A 142 -67.68 -4.16 38.66
N PHE A 143 -67.81 -2.86 38.38
CA PHE A 143 -69.07 -2.13 38.50
C PHE A 143 -70.20 -2.77 37.68
N GLU A 144 -69.96 -3.12 36.42
CA GLU A 144 -70.94 -3.82 35.57
C GLU A 144 -71.39 -5.16 36.17
N ARG A 145 -70.49 -5.88 36.86
CA ARG A 145 -70.82 -7.14 37.54
C ARG A 145 -71.66 -6.90 38.78
N GLU A 146 -71.27 -5.98 39.66
CA GLU A 146 -72.01 -5.69 40.89
C GLU A 146 -73.42 -5.14 40.58
N CYS A 147 -73.59 -4.33 39.54
CA CYS A 147 -74.91 -3.92 39.04
C CYS A 147 -75.79 -5.13 38.68
N LYS A 148 -75.27 -6.10 37.92
CA LYS A 148 -76.03 -7.31 37.55
C LYS A 148 -76.39 -8.18 38.75
N GLU A 149 -75.55 -8.22 39.79
CA GLU A 149 -75.87 -8.92 41.04
C GLU A 149 -76.90 -8.17 41.91
N ALA A 150 -76.89 -6.82 41.87
CA ALA A 150 -77.94 -6.00 42.48
C ALA A 150 -79.28 -6.15 41.75
N GLU A 151 -79.30 -6.09 40.41
CA GLU A 151 -80.49 -6.33 39.57
C GLU A 151 -81.12 -7.71 39.84
N LYS A 152 -80.30 -8.78 39.88
CA LYS A 152 -80.79 -10.13 40.26
C LYS A 152 -81.40 -10.16 41.66
N SER A 153 -80.79 -9.44 42.61
CA SER A 153 -81.26 -9.39 44.00
C SER A 153 -82.56 -8.57 44.12
N GLN A 154 -82.72 -7.52 43.31
CA GLN A 154 -83.95 -6.75 43.19
C GLN A 154 -85.09 -7.62 42.66
N ILE A 155 -84.88 -8.32 41.53
CA ILE A 155 -85.86 -9.25 40.96
C ILE A 155 -86.23 -10.36 41.96
N SER A 156 -85.26 -10.86 42.72
CA SER A 156 -85.51 -11.88 43.75
C SER A 156 -86.27 -11.34 44.96
N TYR A 157 -86.03 -10.09 45.35
CA TYR A 157 -86.80 -9.42 46.41
C TYR A 157 -88.23 -9.16 45.94
N ASP A 158 -88.40 -8.49 44.79
CA ASP A 158 -89.71 -8.15 44.22
C ASP A 158 -90.59 -9.40 44.04
N ARG A 159 -89.99 -10.53 43.61
CA ARG A 159 -90.71 -11.80 43.49
C ARG A 159 -91.22 -12.33 44.83
N LEU A 160 -90.43 -12.25 45.90
CA LEU A 160 -90.80 -12.76 47.22
C LEU A 160 -91.76 -11.82 47.95
N ASP A 161 -91.58 -10.50 47.82
CA ASP A 161 -92.43 -9.48 48.42
C ASP A 161 -93.88 -9.54 47.87
N ASN A 162 -94.03 -9.95 46.60
CA ASN A 162 -95.32 -10.16 45.93
C ASN A 162 -95.89 -11.60 46.02
N ASP A 163 -95.18 -12.56 46.62
CA ASP A 163 -95.67 -13.94 46.76
C ASP A 163 -96.49 -14.09 48.04
N ILE A 164 -97.80 -14.31 47.89
CA ILE A 164 -98.77 -14.52 48.97
C ILE A 164 -98.37 -15.69 49.90
N ASN A 165 -97.55 -16.63 49.42
CA ASN A 165 -97.11 -17.81 50.17
C ASN A 165 -95.75 -17.63 50.85
N ALA A 166 -95.00 -16.54 50.57
CA ALA A 166 -93.69 -16.30 51.15
C ALA A 166 -93.79 -15.89 52.63
N THR A 167 -92.85 -16.35 53.46
CA THR A 167 -92.81 -15.94 54.86
C THR A 167 -92.15 -14.57 55.02
N LYS A 168 -92.57 -13.81 56.04
CA LYS A 168 -91.94 -12.51 56.39
C LYS A 168 -90.42 -12.60 56.60
N SER A 169 -89.94 -13.76 57.05
CA SER A 169 -88.51 -14.03 57.25
C SER A 169 -87.74 -14.12 55.92
N GLU A 170 -88.34 -14.77 54.91
CA GLU A 170 -87.74 -14.90 53.57
C GLU A 170 -87.71 -13.54 52.84
N VAL A 171 -88.78 -12.76 52.95
CA VAL A 171 -88.86 -11.39 52.39
C VAL A 171 -87.81 -10.49 53.03
N GLU A 172 -87.69 -10.44 54.37
CA GLU A 172 -86.71 -9.57 55.04
C GLU A 172 -85.26 -10.02 54.78
N LYS A 173 -85.02 -11.33 54.60
CA LYS A 173 -83.73 -11.86 54.17
C LYS A 173 -83.38 -11.43 52.74
N ALA A 174 -84.33 -11.49 51.81
CA ALA A 174 -84.13 -11.04 50.43
C ALA A 174 -83.88 -9.52 50.36
N LYS A 175 -84.62 -8.74 51.15
CA LYS A 175 -84.45 -7.29 51.30
C LYS A 175 -83.07 -6.92 51.88
N SER A 176 -82.62 -7.63 52.91
CA SER A 176 -81.27 -7.47 53.47
C SER A 176 -80.18 -7.78 52.43
N GLN A 177 -80.38 -8.81 51.62
CA GLN A 177 -79.46 -9.19 50.53
C GLN A 177 -79.45 -8.14 49.40
N LEU A 178 -80.59 -7.54 49.08
CA LEU A 178 -80.71 -6.44 48.11
C LEU A 178 -79.93 -5.20 48.58
N TYR A 179 -80.12 -4.74 49.83
CA TYR A 179 -79.37 -3.59 50.34
C TYR A 179 -77.85 -3.81 50.31
N LEU A 180 -77.39 -5.02 50.67
CA LEU A 180 -75.97 -5.37 50.59
C LEU A 180 -75.42 -5.31 49.15
N ARG A 181 -76.18 -5.78 48.15
CA ARG A 181 -75.74 -5.72 46.74
C ARG A 181 -75.81 -4.31 46.16
N THR A 182 -76.80 -3.52 46.55
CA THR A 182 -76.92 -2.11 46.16
C THR A 182 -75.72 -1.32 46.68
N HIS A 183 -75.34 -1.51 47.94
CA HIS A 183 -74.14 -0.89 48.52
C HIS A 183 -72.85 -1.28 47.76
N SER A 184 -72.67 -2.58 47.45
CA SER A 184 -71.51 -3.08 46.66
C SER A 184 -71.46 -2.46 45.25
N ALA A 185 -72.63 -2.26 44.63
CA ALA A 185 -72.75 -1.59 43.34
C ALA A 185 -72.38 -0.09 43.44
N ASP A 186 -72.82 0.62 44.48
CA ASP A 186 -72.47 2.04 44.68
C ASP A 186 -70.98 2.23 45.07
N GLU A 187 -70.38 1.34 45.86
CA GLU A 187 -68.94 1.36 46.14
C GLU A 187 -68.11 1.15 44.86
N SER A 188 -68.49 0.16 44.03
CA SER A 188 -67.80 -0.10 42.77
C SER A 188 -68.04 0.98 41.70
N LYS A 189 -69.18 1.68 41.75
CA LYS A 189 -69.46 2.89 40.96
C LYS A 189 -68.51 4.03 41.29
N ASN A 190 -68.31 4.29 42.58
CA ASN A 190 -67.41 5.34 43.06
C ASN A 190 -65.94 5.05 42.70
N GLU A 191 -65.50 3.79 42.86
CA GLU A 191 -64.19 3.33 42.39
C GLU A 191 -64.03 3.54 40.88
N TYR A 192 -65.00 3.12 40.07
CA TYR A 192 -64.95 3.32 38.61
C TYR A 192 -64.90 4.81 38.23
N ALA A 193 -65.69 5.67 38.87
CA ALA A 193 -65.66 7.11 38.64
C ALA A 193 -64.29 7.72 38.94
N ALA A 194 -63.66 7.32 40.06
CA ALA A 194 -62.31 7.76 40.43
C ALA A 194 -61.25 7.30 39.41
N GLN A 195 -61.27 6.02 39.03
CA GLN A 195 -60.33 5.48 38.04
C GLN A 195 -60.53 6.08 36.64
N LEU A 196 -61.77 6.40 36.25
CA LEU A 196 -62.06 7.10 35.00
C LEU A 196 -61.53 8.54 35.00
N GLN A 197 -61.70 9.28 36.09
CA GLN A 197 -61.14 10.62 36.24
C GLN A 197 -59.60 10.60 36.17
N ASN A 198 -58.98 9.65 36.88
CA ASN A 198 -57.53 9.44 36.84
C ASN A 198 -57.03 9.12 35.42
N PHE A 199 -57.65 8.13 34.75
CA PHE A 199 -57.29 7.75 33.38
C PHE A 199 -57.43 8.91 32.39
N ASN A 200 -58.51 9.69 32.45
CA ASN A 200 -58.69 10.84 31.56
C ASN A 200 -57.61 11.92 31.79
N GLY A 201 -57.20 12.14 33.04
CA GLY A 201 -56.11 13.05 33.40
C GLY A 201 -54.76 12.60 32.85
N GLU A 202 -54.40 11.32 33.04
CA GLU A 202 -53.16 10.75 32.52
C GLU A 202 -53.16 10.61 30.98
N GLN A 203 -54.30 10.32 30.37
CA GLN A 203 -54.46 10.34 28.90
C GLN A 203 -54.20 11.74 28.35
N TRP A 204 -54.76 12.79 28.97
CA TRP A 204 -54.52 14.16 28.54
C TRP A 204 -53.02 14.51 28.63
N LYS A 205 -52.37 14.20 29.76
CA LYS A 205 -50.92 14.41 29.94
C LYS A 205 -50.09 13.64 28.93
N HIS A 206 -50.46 12.39 28.62
CA HIS A 206 -49.76 11.56 27.66
C HIS A 206 -49.71 12.21 26.27
N PHE A 207 -50.87 12.61 25.73
CA PHE A 207 -50.96 13.15 24.37
C PHE A 207 -50.63 14.65 24.25
N ASN A 208 -50.80 15.45 25.31
CA ASN A 208 -50.58 16.92 25.25
C ASN A 208 -49.24 17.36 25.87
N VAL A 209 -48.53 16.48 26.57
CA VAL A 209 -47.25 16.81 27.24
C VAL A 209 -46.17 15.77 26.96
N ALA A 210 -46.39 14.50 27.33
CA ALA A 210 -45.33 13.49 27.32
C ALA A 210 -44.89 13.11 25.90
N ILE A 211 -45.80 12.65 25.04
CA ILE A 211 -45.49 12.27 23.66
C ILE A 211 -44.95 13.46 22.84
N PRO A 212 -45.56 14.66 22.87
CA PRO A 212 -45.02 15.81 22.14
C PRO A 212 -43.58 16.15 22.52
N GLN A 213 -43.23 16.11 23.81
CA GLN A 213 -41.87 16.40 24.27
C GLN A 213 -40.87 15.30 23.88
N ILE A 214 -41.24 14.01 23.98
CA ILE A 214 -40.37 12.89 23.61
C ILE A 214 -40.12 12.89 22.09
N PHE A 215 -41.15 13.16 21.28
CA PHE A 215 -41.03 13.21 19.82
C PHE A 215 -40.31 14.46 19.34
N LYS A 216 -40.44 15.59 20.05
CA LYS A 216 -39.56 16.74 19.83
C LYS A 216 -38.09 16.39 20.09
N ASN A 217 -37.77 15.71 21.21
CA ASN A 217 -36.39 15.30 21.49
C ASN A 217 -35.83 14.37 20.39
N LEU A 218 -36.65 13.44 19.87
CA LEU A 218 -36.29 12.60 18.72
C LEU A 218 -36.09 13.42 17.44
N GLN A 219 -36.92 14.43 17.18
CA GLN A 219 -36.76 15.35 16.04
C GLN A 219 -35.46 16.16 16.15
N ASP A 220 -35.23 16.82 17.29
CA ASP A 220 -34.03 17.61 17.57
C ASP A 220 -32.74 16.76 17.43
N MET A 221 -32.82 15.46 17.76
CA MET A 221 -31.75 14.48 17.56
C MET A 221 -31.57 14.10 16.07
N ASP A 222 -32.67 13.82 15.36
CA ASP A 222 -32.68 13.45 13.93
C ASP A 222 -32.14 14.59 13.04
N GLU A 223 -32.56 15.83 13.32
CA GLU A 223 -32.11 17.04 12.66
C GLU A 223 -30.62 17.32 12.95
N ARG A 224 -30.18 17.21 14.22
CA ARG A 224 -28.75 17.32 14.57
C ARG A 224 -27.89 16.33 13.81
N ARG A 225 -28.33 15.06 13.65
CA ARG A 225 -27.62 14.08 12.83
C ARG A 225 -27.53 14.52 11.37
N THR A 226 -28.60 15.04 10.79
CA THR A 226 -28.61 15.54 9.40
C THR A 226 -27.64 16.70 9.22
N VAL A 227 -27.61 17.66 10.15
CA VAL A 227 -26.62 18.77 10.14
C VAL A 227 -25.21 18.22 10.28
N LYS A 228 -24.96 17.30 11.22
CA LYS A 228 -23.63 16.76 11.50
C LYS A 228 -23.06 15.98 10.31
N LEU A 229 -23.91 15.22 9.63
CA LEU A 229 -23.57 14.55 8.38
C LEU A 229 -23.09 15.57 7.31
N GLY A 230 -23.82 16.67 7.13
CA GLY A 230 -23.42 17.77 6.23
C GLY A 230 -22.09 18.44 6.60
N GLU A 231 -21.79 18.59 7.89
CA GLU A 231 -20.47 19.04 8.37
C GLU A 231 -19.37 18.05 7.98
N THR A 232 -19.58 16.75 8.20
CA THR A 232 -18.58 15.72 7.89
C THR A 232 -18.31 15.59 6.39
N TYR A 233 -19.34 15.79 5.54
CA TYR A 233 -19.16 15.89 4.08
C TYR A 233 -18.27 17.07 3.69
N ARG A 234 -18.40 18.21 4.37
CA ARG A 234 -17.54 19.38 4.17
C ARG A 234 -16.11 19.10 4.65
N SER A 235 -15.96 18.53 5.84
CA SER A 235 -14.65 18.11 6.39
C SER A 235 -13.89 17.18 5.44
N PHE A 236 -14.60 16.20 4.85
CA PHE A 236 -14.06 15.27 3.85
C PHE A 236 -13.53 15.98 2.59
N ALA A 237 -14.21 17.03 2.10
CA ALA A 237 -13.69 17.82 0.99
C ALA A 237 -12.52 18.74 1.42
N ASP A 238 -12.60 19.31 2.62
CA ASP A 238 -11.60 20.28 3.10
C ASP A 238 -10.25 19.61 3.47
N VAL A 239 -10.21 18.34 3.88
CA VAL A 239 -8.93 17.62 4.08
C VAL A 239 -8.15 17.46 2.76
N GLU A 240 -8.83 17.20 1.65
CA GLU A 240 -8.22 17.16 0.31
C GLU A 240 -7.79 18.57 -0.15
N ARG A 241 -8.65 19.58 0.05
CA ARG A 241 -8.34 20.97 -0.37
C ARG A 241 -7.13 21.56 0.35
N ARG A 242 -6.89 21.21 1.62
CA ARG A 242 -5.76 21.72 2.41
C ARG A 242 -4.38 21.40 1.82
N VAL A 243 -4.21 20.25 1.17
CA VAL A 243 -2.91 19.84 0.61
C VAL A 243 -2.66 20.36 -0.81
N VAL A 244 -3.69 20.86 -1.50
CA VAL A 244 -3.57 21.34 -2.90
C VAL A 244 -2.42 22.33 -3.10
N PRO A 245 -2.20 23.37 -2.25
CA PRO A 245 -1.10 24.31 -2.46
C PRO A 245 0.29 23.68 -2.39
N ILE A 246 0.48 22.69 -1.51
CA ILE A 246 1.77 21.99 -1.36
C ILE A 246 1.96 20.98 -2.51
N ILE A 247 0.89 20.32 -2.95
CA ILE A 247 0.90 19.47 -4.15
C ILE A 247 1.26 20.30 -5.39
N SER A 248 0.66 21.48 -5.58
CA SER A 248 1.02 22.40 -6.67
C SER A 248 2.49 22.77 -6.63
N LYS A 249 3.03 23.11 -5.45
CA LYS A 249 4.46 23.39 -5.26
C LYS A 249 5.35 22.20 -5.66
N CYS A 250 4.98 20.97 -5.31
CA CYS A 250 5.76 19.79 -5.70
C CYS A 250 5.79 19.61 -7.23
N LEU A 251 4.65 19.82 -7.90
CA LEU A 251 4.55 19.76 -9.37
C LEU A 251 5.37 20.88 -10.05
N GLU A 252 5.34 22.09 -9.50
CA GLU A 252 6.19 23.22 -9.95
C GLU A 252 7.69 22.93 -9.74
N GLY A 253 8.05 22.26 -8.64
CA GLY A 253 9.41 21.77 -8.37
C GLY A 253 9.89 20.78 -9.42
N MET A 254 9.05 19.80 -9.81
CA MET A 254 9.37 18.85 -10.89
C MET A 254 9.58 19.56 -12.23
N VAL A 255 8.73 20.54 -12.57
CA VAL A 255 8.88 21.36 -13.80
C VAL A 255 10.17 22.20 -13.76
N THR A 256 10.53 22.72 -12.58
CA THR A 256 11.77 23.49 -12.38
C THR A 256 13.01 22.61 -12.52
N ALA A 257 12.98 21.41 -11.94
CA ALA A 257 14.04 20.41 -12.11
C ALA A 257 14.22 20.03 -13.59
N ALA A 258 13.13 19.77 -14.33
CA ALA A 258 13.21 19.47 -15.76
C ALA A 258 13.86 20.61 -16.58
N LYS A 259 13.63 21.87 -16.21
CA LYS A 259 14.26 23.06 -16.82
C LYS A 259 15.74 23.25 -16.45
N ALA A 260 16.23 22.58 -15.40
CA ALA A 260 17.62 22.67 -14.93
C ALA A 260 18.60 21.75 -15.68
N VAL A 261 18.11 20.93 -16.61
CA VAL A 261 18.94 20.08 -17.48
C VAL A 261 19.66 20.92 -18.53
N ASP A 262 21.00 20.89 -18.51
CA ASP A 262 21.86 21.64 -19.42
C ASP A 262 22.85 20.71 -20.14
N GLN A 263 22.58 20.49 -21.42
CA GLN A 263 23.39 19.68 -22.34
C GLN A 263 24.82 20.20 -22.55
N ARG A 264 25.05 21.53 -22.44
CA ARG A 264 26.40 22.11 -22.57
C ARG A 264 27.19 21.90 -21.30
N LYS A 265 26.56 22.11 -20.14
CA LYS A 265 27.16 21.80 -18.83
C LYS A 265 27.50 20.31 -18.71
N ASP A 266 26.59 19.42 -19.11
CA ASP A 266 26.84 17.98 -19.08
C ASP A 266 28.00 17.59 -20.02
N SER A 267 28.07 18.20 -21.21
CA SER A 267 29.19 18.01 -22.14
C SER A 267 30.53 18.53 -21.58
N ALA A 268 30.53 19.68 -20.90
CA ALA A 268 31.73 20.21 -20.25
C ALA A 268 32.24 19.27 -19.16
N ILE A 269 31.34 18.69 -18.34
CA ILE A 269 31.69 17.69 -17.33
C ILE A 269 32.33 16.44 -17.96
N VAL A 270 31.87 15.99 -19.14
CA VAL A 270 32.52 14.89 -19.89
C VAL A 270 33.95 15.29 -20.28
N VAL A 271 34.14 16.47 -20.87
CA VAL A 271 35.48 16.95 -21.28
C VAL A 271 36.41 17.07 -20.06
N GLU A 272 35.97 17.68 -18.96
CA GLU A 272 36.77 17.81 -17.74
C GLU A 272 37.12 16.46 -17.11
N SER A 273 36.23 15.47 -17.20
CA SER A 273 36.43 14.13 -16.63
C SER A 273 37.35 13.22 -17.46
N PHE A 274 37.43 13.43 -18.78
CA PHE A 274 38.09 12.50 -19.71
C PHE A 274 39.18 13.13 -20.59
N LYS A 275 39.39 14.46 -20.56
CA LYS A 275 40.49 15.12 -21.29
C LYS A 275 41.83 14.60 -20.76
N SER A 276 42.50 13.79 -21.58
CA SER A 276 43.76 13.12 -21.27
C SER A 276 44.97 14.06 -21.17
N GLY A 277 44.86 15.28 -21.69
CA GLY A 277 45.99 16.21 -21.83
C GLY A 277 46.92 15.89 -23.02
N PHE A 278 46.67 14.82 -23.78
CA PHE A 278 47.39 14.58 -25.03
C PHE A 278 46.95 15.59 -26.09
N GLU A 279 47.92 16.15 -26.79
CA GLU A 279 47.70 16.92 -28.01
C GLU A 279 47.58 15.96 -29.22
N PRO A 280 46.85 16.35 -30.30
CA PRO A 280 46.87 15.60 -31.54
C PRO A 280 48.31 15.43 -32.06
N PRO A 281 48.67 14.30 -32.68
CA PRO A 281 49.96 14.15 -33.33
C PRO A 281 50.19 15.28 -34.35
N GLY A 282 51.32 15.95 -34.24
CA GLY A 282 51.77 16.91 -35.26
C GLY A 282 52.23 16.20 -36.53
N ASP A 283 52.48 16.98 -37.57
CA ASP A 283 53.01 16.46 -38.84
C ASP A 283 54.35 15.75 -38.62
N TYR A 284 54.55 14.63 -39.31
CA TYR A 284 55.83 13.93 -39.30
C TYR A 284 56.90 14.84 -39.93
N PRO A 285 58.05 15.06 -39.26
CA PRO A 285 59.13 15.85 -39.84
C PRO A 285 59.69 15.15 -41.07
N PHE A 286 60.10 15.94 -42.07
CA PHE A 286 60.84 15.41 -43.21
C PHE A 286 62.23 14.95 -42.77
N GLU A 287 62.50 13.65 -42.89
CA GLU A 287 63.81 13.07 -42.61
C GLU A 287 64.73 13.19 -43.84
N ASP A 288 65.55 14.23 -43.86
CA ASP A 288 66.53 14.46 -44.93
C ASP A 288 67.79 13.60 -44.74
N TYR A 289 67.77 12.41 -45.33
CA TYR A 289 68.92 11.50 -45.33
C TYR A 289 70.09 11.99 -46.20
N SER A 290 69.93 13.04 -47.03
CA SER A 290 70.99 13.51 -47.95
C SER A 290 72.15 14.22 -47.25
N GLN A 291 71.92 14.78 -46.05
CA GLN A 291 72.97 15.51 -45.30
C GLN A 291 74.16 14.63 -44.88
N ASN A 292 73.97 13.30 -44.82
CA ASN A 292 75.07 12.35 -44.57
C ASN A 292 75.94 12.07 -45.81
N LEU A 293 75.55 12.49 -47.01
CA LEU A 293 76.39 12.41 -48.22
C LEU A 293 77.29 13.64 -48.41
N SER A 294 77.13 14.70 -47.62
CA SER A 294 77.81 16.00 -47.85
C SER A 294 78.50 16.53 -46.59
N ARG A 295 79.55 15.82 -46.14
CA ARG A 295 80.41 16.26 -45.04
C ARG A 295 81.89 16.36 -45.46
N THR A 296 82.19 17.23 -46.42
CA THR A 296 83.57 17.63 -46.79
C THR A 296 83.67 19.12 -47.14
N GLY A 297 84.33 19.89 -46.27
CA GLY A 297 84.75 21.30 -46.43
C GLY A 297 83.62 22.35 -46.44
N SER A 298 83.81 23.62 -46.07
CA SER A 298 84.80 24.34 -45.26
C SER A 298 84.52 25.84 -45.45
N ASP A 299 84.20 26.54 -44.35
CA ASP A 299 84.47 27.95 -44.01
C ASP A 299 84.08 29.17 -44.91
N ASN A 300 83.61 30.20 -44.17
CA ASN A 300 83.71 31.66 -44.42
C ASN A 300 82.88 32.29 -45.55
N THR A 301 82.30 33.51 -45.45
CA THR A 301 82.12 34.51 -44.36
C THR A 301 81.10 35.57 -44.85
N ILE A 302 80.46 36.34 -43.95
CA ILE A 302 80.43 37.84 -43.89
C ILE A 302 79.32 38.34 -42.95
N SER A 303 79.54 39.51 -42.32
CA SER A 303 78.83 39.97 -41.10
C SER A 303 78.08 41.31 -41.26
N THR A 304 76.83 41.38 -40.79
CA THR A 304 76.23 42.48 -39.93
C THR A 304 76.14 43.93 -40.49
N PRO A 305 75.62 45.00 -39.79
CA PRO A 305 74.90 45.11 -38.48
C PRO A 305 73.65 46.09 -38.38
N LYS A 306 72.97 46.07 -37.20
CA LYS A 306 72.19 47.16 -36.52
C LYS A 306 70.82 47.63 -37.11
N ASN A 307 69.84 48.12 -36.32
CA ASN A 307 69.90 48.94 -35.09
C ASN A 307 68.85 48.61 -33.96
N GLU A 308 68.99 49.33 -32.85
CA GLU A 308 68.41 49.21 -31.48
C GLU A 308 66.90 49.61 -31.33
N GLY A 309 66.22 49.38 -30.18
CA GLY A 309 66.75 49.04 -28.84
C GLY A 309 65.75 48.51 -27.80
N GLY A 310 66.21 48.44 -26.53
CA GLY A 310 65.50 47.88 -25.36
C GLY A 310 64.34 48.73 -24.81
N VAL A 311 63.75 48.44 -23.65
CA VAL A 311 64.37 48.02 -22.37
C VAL A 311 63.38 47.22 -21.49
N LYS A 312 63.88 46.23 -20.72
CA LYS A 312 63.19 45.56 -19.58
C LYS A 312 63.49 46.28 -18.25
N PRO A 313 62.71 46.03 -17.17
CA PRO A 313 63.31 45.17 -16.13
C PRO A 313 62.40 44.06 -15.56
N ASP A 314 63.07 42.97 -15.17
CA ASP A 314 62.66 41.76 -14.44
C ASP A 314 62.90 41.94 -12.90
N PRO A 315 63.05 40.91 -12.02
CA PRO A 315 62.17 39.79 -11.66
C PRO A 315 62.13 39.52 -10.11
N LYS A 316 61.52 38.38 -9.67
CA LYS A 316 62.03 37.41 -8.67
C LYS A 316 61.06 36.19 -8.59
N HIS A 317 61.46 34.94 -8.84
CA HIS A 317 62.07 33.94 -7.92
C HIS A 317 61.20 33.64 -6.68
N SER A 318 60.97 32.40 -6.21
CA SER A 318 61.43 31.02 -6.58
C SER A 318 60.44 29.99 -5.94
N ILE A 319 60.56 28.64 -5.89
CA ILE A 319 61.66 27.67 -6.09
C ILE A 319 61.12 26.26 -6.46
N SER A 320 62.01 25.26 -6.63
CA SER A 320 61.80 23.84 -6.97
C SER A 320 61.21 22.94 -5.86
N LYS A 321 60.57 21.81 -6.24
CA LYS A 321 60.95 20.47 -5.73
C LYS A 321 60.43 19.28 -6.56
N THR A 322 61.36 18.40 -6.94
CA THR A 322 61.12 17.11 -7.61
C THR A 322 60.89 15.99 -6.59
N ALA A 323 59.96 15.06 -6.85
CA ALA A 323 59.87 13.79 -6.13
C ALA A 323 59.42 12.64 -7.05
N LYS A 324 60.05 11.48 -6.88
CA LYS A 324 59.80 10.25 -7.65
C LYS A 324 58.82 9.37 -6.87
N ASN A 325 57.83 8.73 -7.51
CA ASN A 325 57.70 7.25 -7.46
C ASN A 325 56.45 6.68 -8.17
N LYS A 326 56.66 5.44 -8.62
CA LYS A 326 55.74 4.39 -9.09
C LYS A 326 54.45 4.28 -8.24
N LEU A 327 53.30 3.96 -8.87
CA LEU A 327 52.69 2.61 -8.87
C LEU A 327 51.29 2.59 -9.56
N TRP A 328 50.94 1.47 -10.20
CA TRP A 328 49.66 1.18 -10.86
C TRP A 328 48.47 1.02 -9.87
N LEU A 329 47.21 1.23 -10.32
CA LEU A 329 46.24 0.14 -10.61
C LEU A 329 44.82 0.61 -11.02
N PHE A 330 44.17 -0.25 -11.81
CA PHE A 330 42.91 -0.14 -12.56
C PHE A 330 41.60 -0.07 -11.73
N GLY A 331 40.50 0.39 -12.37
CA GLY A 331 39.14 0.39 -11.79
C GLY A 331 37.92 0.40 -12.73
N LYS A 332 38.07 -0.09 -13.97
CA LYS A 332 37.06 -0.60 -14.96
C LYS A 332 35.54 -0.37 -14.73
N LYS A 333 34.85 0.02 -15.81
CA LYS A 333 33.53 -0.57 -16.22
C LYS A 333 33.56 -1.03 -17.69
N PRO A 334 32.66 -1.94 -18.11
CA PRO A 334 33.02 -2.99 -19.08
C PRO A 334 32.48 -2.77 -20.50
N LYS A 335 33.18 -3.33 -21.49
CA LYS A 335 32.59 -3.89 -22.71
C LYS A 335 33.28 -5.21 -23.06
N ALA A 336 32.51 -6.16 -23.60
CA ALA A 336 33.03 -7.42 -24.12
C ALA A 336 33.83 -7.18 -25.42
N PRO A 337 34.82 -8.03 -25.75
CA PRO A 337 35.85 -7.68 -26.72
C PRO A 337 35.48 -8.03 -28.17
N SER A 338 35.51 -7.03 -29.04
CA SER A 338 35.67 -7.25 -30.48
C SER A 338 37.17 -7.36 -30.80
N LEU A 339 37.67 -8.60 -30.83
CA LEU A 339 38.89 -9.04 -31.53
C LEU A 339 40.05 -8.01 -31.60
N GLU A 340 40.60 -7.63 -30.44
CA GLU A 340 41.88 -6.92 -30.39
C GLU A 340 43.01 -7.89 -30.76
N ASP A 341 43.31 -8.00 -32.05
CA ASP A 341 44.55 -8.66 -32.45
C ASP A 341 45.73 -7.76 -32.02
N PHE A 342 46.49 -8.22 -31.02
CA PHE A 342 47.52 -7.46 -30.30
C PHE A 342 48.79 -7.19 -31.14
N SER A 343 48.67 -7.13 -32.47
CA SER A 343 49.73 -6.94 -33.46
C SER A 343 50.48 -5.60 -33.35
N HIS A 344 49.89 -4.60 -32.70
CA HIS A 344 50.50 -3.29 -32.43
C HIS A 344 51.50 -3.30 -31.24
N LEU A 345 51.66 -4.41 -30.53
CA LEU A 345 52.55 -4.51 -29.35
C LEU A 345 53.82 -5.33 -29.68
N PRO A 346 54.98 -5.00 -29.09
CA PRO A 346 56.18 -5.82 -29.20
C PRO A 346 55.91 -7.29 -28.80
N PRO A 347 56.55 -8.29 -29.44
CA PRO A 347 56.22 -9.71 -29.25
C PRO A 347 56.18 -10.18 -27.79
N GLU A 348 57.12 -9.71 -26.97
CA GLU A 348 57.19 -10.00 -25.52
C GLU A 348 55.98 -9.45 -24.75
N GLN A 349 55.51 -8.24 -25.10
CA GLN A 349 54.32 -7.63 -24.50
C GLN A 349 53.02 -8.27 -24.99
N ARG A 350 52.95 -8.63 -26.28
CA ARG A 350 51.84 -9.41 -26.86
C ARG A 350 51.68 -10.75 -26.14
N ARG A 351 52.77 -11.51 -25.99
CA ARG A 351 52.80 -12.78 -25.24
C ARG A 351 52.32 -12.60 -23.80
N LYS A 352 52.82 -11.58 -23.10
CA LYS A 352 52.45 -11.29 -21.70
C LYS A 352 50.98 -10.86 -21.52
N ARG A 353 50.40 -10.12 -22.47
CA ARG A 353 48.97 -9.75 -22.42
C ARG A 353 48.05 -10.91 -22.78
N LEU A 354 48.40 -11.72 -23.79
CA LEU A 354 47.66 -12.93 -24.12
C LEU A 354 47.66 -13.93 -22.96
N GLN A 355 48.81 -14.17 -22.32
CA GLN A 355 48.89 -15.02 -21.14
C GLN A 355 48.01 -14.50 -20.00
N ALA A 356 48.11 -13.20 -19.66
CA ALA A 356 47.27 -12.61 -18.62
C ALA A 356 45.75 -12.72 -18.94
N ARG A 357 45.37 -12.72 -20.22
CA ARG A 357 43.99 -12.93 -20.67
C ARG A 357 43.56 -14.39 -20.56
N ILE A 358 44.45 -15.34 -20.89
CA ILE A 358 44.23 -16.78 -20.67
C ILE A 358 44.06 -17.07 -19.17
N ASP A 359 44.87 -16.45 -18.31
CA ASP A 359 44.78 -16.61 -16.84
C ASP A 359 43.45 -16.03 -16.29
N GLU A 360 43.01 -14.86 -16.77
CA GLU A 360 41.72 -14.23 -16.42
C GLU A 360 40.53 -15.11 -16.85
N LEU A 361 40.54 -15.61 -18.09
CA LEU A 361 39.51 -16.50 -18.62
C LEU A 361 39.50 -17.87 -17.92
N SER A 362 40.67 -18.43 -17.61
CA SER A 362 40.80 -19.71 -16.89
C SER A 362 40.27 -19.61 -15.47
N LYS A 363 40.48 -18.46 -14.80
CA LYS A 363 39.90 -18.19 -13.49
C LYS A 363 38.37 -18.08 -13.53
N GLU A 364 37.81 -17.48 -14.58
CA GLU A 364 36.35 -17.42 -14.75
C GLU A 364 35.77 -18.80 -15.09
N LEU A 365 36.46 -19.59 -15.93
CA LEU A 365 36.09 -20.98 -16.22
C LEU A 365 36.08 -21.84 -14.96
N GLN A 366 37.03 -21.64 -14.03
CA GLN A 366 37.04 -22.35 -12.76
C GLN A 366 35.81 -22.01 -11.89
N LYS A 367 35.35 -20.75 -11.86
CA LYS A 367 34.13 -20.38 -11.12
C LYS A 367 32.88 -21.06 -11.71
N GLU A 368 32.75 -21.11 -13.04
CA GLU A 368 31.62 -21.80 -13.69
C GLU A 368 31.69 -23.32 -13.43
N VAL A 369 32.90 -23.92 -13.36
CA VAL A 369 33.10 -25.31 -12.92
C VAL A 369 32.63 -25.51 -11.48
N ASP A 370 33.07 -24.66 -10.55
CA ASP A 370 32.71 -24.74 -9.13
C ASP A 370 31.20 -24.54 -8.91
N GLN A 371 30.59 -23.60 -9.65
CA GLN A 371 29.15 -23.37 -9.68
C GLN A 371 28.39 -24.58 -10.22
N ARG A 372 28.85 -25.20 -11.30
CA ARG A 372 28.25 -26.43 -11.86
C ARG A 372 28.33 -27.59 -10.87
N ASP A 373 29.44 -27.73 -10.15
CA ASP A 373 29.61 -28.77 -9.14
C ASP A 373 28.75 -28.52 -7.88
N ALA A 374 28.54 -27.26 -7.49
CA ALA A 374 27.57 -26.91 -6.45
C ALA A 374 26.12 -27.22 -6.90
N LEU A 375 25.74 -26.88 -8.13
CA LEU A 375 24.41 -27.18 -8.68
C LEU A 375 24.15 -28.68 -8.79
N ASN A 376 25.14 -29.47 -9.22
CA ASN A 376 25.03 -30.93 -9.24
C ASN A 376 24.87 -31.52 -7.83
N LYS A 377 25.63 -31.03 -6.83
CA LYS A 377 25.45 -31.45 -5.43
C LYS A 377 24.06 -31.07 -4.89
N MET A 378 23.52 -29.91 -5.26
CA MET A 378 22.14 -29.53 -4.91
C MET A 378 21.11 -30.46 -5.58
N LYS A 379 21.33 -30.83 -6.84
CA LYS A 379 20.49 -31.80 -7.56
C LYS A 379 20.51 -33.16 -6.87
N ASP A 380 21.67 -33.69 -6.50
CA ASP A 380 21.81 -34.94 -5.74
C ASP A 380 21.07 -34.89 -4.38
N VAL A 381 21.05 -33.73 -3.72
CA VAL A 381 20.31 -33.53 -2.45
C VAL A 381 18.79 -33.53 -2.70
N TYR A 382 18.31 -32.89 -3.76
CA TYR A 382 16.90 -32.89 -4.14
C TYR A 382 16.42 -34.28 -4.58
N GLU A 383 17.26 -35.05 -5.30
CA GLU A 383 16.95 -36.43 -5.71
C GLU A 383 16.84 -37.38 -4.50
N LYS A 384 17.61 -37.13 -3.43
CA LYS A 384 17.60 -37.94 -2.20
C LYS A 384 16.56 -37.49 -1.17
N ASN A 385 16.15 -36.22 -1.18
CA ASN A 385 15.17 -35.64 -0.26
C ASN A 385 14.16 -34.77 -1.04
N PRO A 386 13.05 -35.35 -1.55
CA PRO A 386 12.04 -34.63 -2.33
C PRO A 386 11.39 -33.43 -1.62
N GLN A 387 11.46 -33.39 -0.28
CA GLN A 387 10.98 -32.26 0.53
C GLN A 387 11.85 -30.99 0.44
N MET A 388 13.08 -31.09 -0.07
CA MET A 388 14.04 -29.97 -0.14
C MET A 388 13.94 -29.16 -1.44
N GLY A 389 13.31 -29.71 -2.47
CA GLY A 389 13.15 -29.09 -3.79
C GLY A 389 13.02 -30.13 -4.91
N ASP A 390 12.61 -29.66 -6.09
CA ASP A 390 12.53 -30.48 -7.31
C ASP A 390 13.88 -30.48 -8.06
N PRO A 391 14.50 -31.64 -8.31
CA PRO A 391 15.73 -31.75 -9.11
C PRO A 391 15.65 -31.11 -10.50
N GLN A 392 14.47 -31.15 -11.14
CA GLN A 392 14.31 -30.62 -12.51
C GLN A 392 14.39 -29.10 -12.55
N SER A 393 14.02 -28.41 -11.46
CA SER A 393 14.12 -26.95 -11.33
C SER A 393 15.56 -26.40 -11.49
N LEU A 394 16.57 -27.22 -11.20
CA LEU A 394 17.99 -26.84 -11.34
C LEU A 394 18.53 -27.06 -12.77
N GLN A 395 17.84 -27.85 -13.59
CA GLN A 395 18.32 -28.25 -14.92
C GLN A 395 18.59 -27.06 -15.88
N PRO A 396 17.76 -25.99 -15.95
CA PRO A 396 18.06 -24.82 -16.77
C PRO A 396 19.35 -24.11 -16.35
N LYS A 397 19.61 -24.02 -15.04
CA LYS A 397 20.80 -23.38 -14.47
C LYS A 397 22.08 -24.18 -14.76
N ILE A 398 21.98 -25.51 -14.70
CA ILE A 398 23.08 -26.42 -15.06
C ILE A 398 23.41 -26.28 -16.56
N SER A 399 22.40 -26.28 -17.43
CA SER A 399 22.59 -26.11 -18.88
C SER A 399 23.13 -24.72 -19.26
N GLU A 400 22.70 -23.65 -18.59
CA GLU A 400 23.27 -22.30 -18.72
C GLU A 400 24.76 -22.28 -18.38
N THR A 401 25.13 -22.84 -17.21
CA THR A 401 26.52 -22.91 -16.73
C THR A 401 27.40 -23.73 -17.68
N MET A 402 26.89 -24.86 -18.22
CA MET A 402 27.62 -25.64 -19.24
C MET A 402 27.89 -24.84 -20.51
N CYS A 403 26.90 -24.10 -21.03
CA CYS A 403 27.07 -23.27 -22.23
C CYS A 403 28.10 -22.15 -22.01
N ASN A 404 28.17 -21.57 -20.81
CA ASN A 404 29.18 -20.59 -20.45
C ASN A 404 30.58 -21.21 -20.39
N MET A 405 30.72 -22.40 -19.80
CA MET A 405 31.98 -23.14 -19.78
C MET A 405 32.51 -23.43 -21.20
N GLU A 406 31.64 -23.79 -22.14
CA GLU A 406 32.02 -24.04 -23.54
C GLU A 406 32.51 -22.76 -24.25
N LYS A 407 31.86 -21.62 -24.01
CA LYS A 407 32.28 -20.30 -24.54
C LYS A 407 33.64 -19.91 -23.97
N LEU A 408 33.84 -20.02 -22.66
CA LEU A 408 35.10 -19.70 -21.99
C LEU A 408 36.24 -20.60 -22.47
N ARG A 409 36.02 -21.91 -22.61
CA ARG A 409 36.99 -22.83 -23.22
C ARG A 409 37.35 -22.44 -24.66
N SER A 410 36.35 -22.05 -25.45
CA SER A 410 36.55 -21.60 -26.83
C SER A 410 37.33 -20.27 -26.91
N GLU A 411 37.12 -19.35 -25.97
CA GLU A 411 37.90 -18.11 -25.88
C GLU A 411 39.34 -18.37 -25.41
N ILE A 412 39.55 -19.24 -24.41
CA ILE A 412 40.88 -19.66 -23.97
C ILE A 412 41.65 -20.24 -25.16
N HIS A 413 41.08 -21.21 -25.86
CA HIS A 413 41.72 -21.85 -27.00
C HIS A 413 42.08 -20.86 -28.13
N LYS A 414 41.22 -19.88 -28.42
CA LYS A 414 41.53 -18.81 -29.38
C LYS A 414 42.71 -17.93 -28.95
N ASN A 415 42.88 -17.67 -27.66
CA ASN A 415 44.02 -16.91 -27.15
C ASN A 415 45.30 -17.77 -27.10
N GLU A 416 45.20 -19.06 -26.79
CA GLU A 416 46.31 -20.03 -26.84
C GLU A 416 46.89 -20.16 -28.26
N VAL A 417 46.04 -20.30 -29.27
CA VAL A 417 46.45 -20.34 -30.70
C VAL A 417 47.09 -19.02 -31.16
N GLY A 418 46.84 -17.91 -30.45
CA GLY A 418 47.47 -16.61 -30.68
C GLY A 418 48.88 -16.47 -30.07
N LEU A 419 49.35 -17.44 -29.28
CA LEU A 419 50.72 -17.48 -28.77
C LEU A 419 51.64 -18.21 -29.77
N PRO A 420 52.73 -17.59 -30.25
CA PRO A 420 53.71 -18.32 -31.05
C PRO A 420 54.44 -19.35 -30.17
N SER A 421 54.40 -20.62 -30.60
CA SER A 421 55.12 -21.71 -29.94
C SER A 421 56.62 -21.39 -29.86
N GLN A 422 57.16 -21.35 -28.64
CA GLN A 422 58.61 -21.32 -28.45
C GLN A 422 59.15 -22.75 -28.37
N GLU A 423 60.28 -22.98 -29.04
CA GLU A 423 60.93 -24.28 -29.16
C GLU A 423 61.42 -24.83 -27.81
N ILE A 424 61.57 -26.15 -27.78
CA ILE A 424 61.98 -26.95 -26.62
C ILE A 424 63.44 -26.64 -26.24
N PHE A 425 63.71 -26.32 -24.97
CA PHE A 425 64.97 -26.69 -24.32
C PHE A 425 64.78 -27.03 -22.83
N SER A 426 65.43 -28.10 -22.39
CA SER A 426 65.21 -28.76 -21.09
C SER A 426 66.19 -28.34 -19.99
N ALA A 427 65.67 -28.11 -18.77
CA ALA A 427 66.31 -28.42 -17.47
C ALA A 427 65.31 -28.07 -16.33
N GLY A 428 65.09 -28.86 -15.27
CA GLY A 428 65.51 -30.24 -14.96
C GLY A 428 65.17 -30.59 -13.49
N GLY A 429 64.56 -31.76 -13.24
CA GLY A 429 64.25 -32.28 -11.89
C GLY A 429 62.99 -31.67 -11.22
N LEU A 430 62.28 -32.36 -10.31
CA LEU A 430 62.42 -33.69 -9.71
C LEU A 430 61.03 -34.21 -9.22
N LEU A 431 60.81 -35.53 -9.29
CA LEU A 431 59.91 -36.36 -8.43
C LEU A 431 58.44 -35.91 -8.26
N SER A 432 57.41 -36.54 -8.83
CA SER A 432 57.00 -37.97 -8.83
C SER A 432 56.60 -38.55 -7.45
N ARG A 433 55.28 -38.68 -7.23
CA ARG A 433 54.55 -39.92 -6.83
C ARG A 433 53.08 -39.57 -6.49
N HIS A 434 52.12 -40.00 -7.30
CA HIS A 434 51.40 -41.29 -7.20
C HIS A 434 50.54 -41.49 -5.94
N HIS A 435 49.23 -41.61 -6.15
CA HIS A 435 48.53 -42.87 -5.85
C HIS A 435 47.49 -43.19 -6.94
N ARG A 436 47.37 -44.48 -7.29
CA ARG A 436 46.52 -45.01 -8.36
C ARG A 436 45.95 -46.37 -7.95
N MET A 437 44.63 -46.48 -7.90
CA MET A 437 43.83 -47.73 -7.92
C MET A 437 42.58 -47.35 -8.74
N SER A 438 42.31 -47.74 -9.99
CA SER A 438 42.58 -48.94 -10.81
C SER A 438 41.54 -50.06 -10.65
N LEU A 439 40.70 -50.22 -11.70
CA LEU A 439 39.96 -51.43 -12.12
C LEU A 439 38.74 -51.85 -11.24
N LYS A 440 37.65 -52.44 -11.76
CA LYS A 440 37.39 -53.18 -13.03
C LYS A 440 35.88 -53.12 -13.42
N PRO A 441 35.45 -53.56 -14.64
CA PRO A 441 34.07 -53.49 -15.13
C PRO A 441 33.34 -54.86 -15.21
N HIS A 442 32.01 -54.86 -15.40
CA HIS A 442 31.19 -55.92 -16.07
C HIS A 442 29.73 -55.40 -16.26
N THR A 443 29.21 -55.15 -17.47
CA THR A 443 28.49 -56.02 -18.45
C THR A 443 27.10 -56.54 -18.06
N GLY A 444 26.10 -56.24 -18.91
CA GLY A 444 24.78 -56.91 -19.01
C GLY A 444 23.74 -55.96 -19.66
N GLN A 445 23.33 -56.10 -20.94
CA GLN A 445 22.29 -56.99 -21.49
C GLN A 445 20.87 -56.73 -20.89
N THR A 446 19.76 -56.58 -21.63
CA THR A 446 19.49 -56.56 -23.10
C THR A 446 18.10 -55.93 -23.41
N ARG A 447 17.81 -55.61 -24.69
CA ARG A 447 16.48 -55.53 -25.39
C ARG A 447 15.35 -54.68 -24.76
N VAL A 448 14.86 -53.61 -25.41
CA VAL A 448 13.98 -53.56 -26.62
C VAL A 448 12.55 -54.10 -26.40
N SER A 449 11.57 -53.18 -26.38
CA SER A 449 10.21 -53.28 -26.97
C SER A 449 9.62 -51.86 -26.97
N LYS A 450 9.49 -51.16 -28.12
CA LYS A 450 8.42 -51.22 -29.14
C LYS A 450 7.10 -50.53 -28.74
N ASN A 451 6.58 -49.76 -29.70
CA ASN A 451 5.19 -49.32 -29.89
C ASN A 451 4.65 -48.20 -28.95
N GLN A 452 3.77 -47.30 -29.39
CA GLN A 452 3.35 -46.88 -30.75
C GLN A 452 2.60 -45.54 -30.69
N ILE A 453 2.67 -44.74 -31.77
CA ILE A 453 1.99 -43.44 -31.90
C ILE A 453 0.50 -43.62 -32.23
N LYS A 454 -0.37 -42.93 -31.47
CA LYS A 454 -1.68 -42.34 -31.89
C LYS A 454 -1.82 -41.03 -31.08
N GLY A 455 -2.17 -39.88 -31.66
CA GLY A 455 -3.51 -39.55 -32.19
C GLY A 455 -4.43 -39.17 -31.02
N THR A 456 -5.10 -38.02 -30.97
CA THR A 456 -5.67 -37.23 -32.08
C THR A 456 -5.99 -35.78 -31.62
N VAL A 457 -6.07 -34.83 -32.55
CA VAL A 457 -6.67 -33.49 -32.35
C VAL A 457 -8.19 -33.58 -32.58
N SER A 458 -9.01 -32.77 -31.89
CA SER A 458 -10.38 -32.48 -32.32
C SER A 458 -10.78 -31.03 -32.05
N TYR A 459 -11.64 -30.50 -32.92
CA TYR A 459 -12.20 -29.14 -32.94
C TYR A 459 -13.74 -29.24 -33.03
N LYS A 460 -14.42 -28.10 -32.78
CA LYS A 460 -15.88 -27.85 -32.87
C LYS A 460 -16.71 -28.33 -31.66
N ALA A 461 -17.86 -27.76 -31.29
CA ALA A 461 -18.57 -26.46 -31.46
C ALA A 461 -20.09 -26.75 -31.33
N PHE A 462 -20.92 -25.69 -31.25
CA PHE A 462 -22.39 -25.65 -31.04
C PHE A 462 -22.82 -25.84 -29.57
N LEU A 463 -23.44 -24.85 -28.91
CA LEU A 463 -24.72 -24.12 -29.13
C LEU A 463 -25.96 -24.90 -28.68
N VAL A 464 -26.53 -24.45 -27.56
CA VAL A 464 -27.91 -23.92 -27.45
C VAL A 464 -27.82 -22.61 -26.66
#